data_AF-A0AAW2ZI33-F1
#
_entry.id   AF-A0AAW2ZI33-F1
#
_cell.length_a   1.000
_cell.length_b   1.000
_cell.length_c   1.000
_cell.angle_alpha   90.00
_cell.angle_beta   90.00
_cell.angle_gamma   90.00
#
_symmetry.space_group_name_H-M   'P 1'
#
loop_
_entity.id
_entity.type
_entity.pdbx_description
1 polymer ?
#
loop_
_entity_poly.entity_id
_entity_poly.type
_entity_poly.pdbx_seq_one_letter_code
_entity_poly.pdbx_strand_id
1 'polypeptide(L)'
;MLRKMDAEGIIKAVQKFDYDAGIKDLPVLDLKSTYITRAESDIPKCGDRGNWLPRKSYLWDFWEAKYGDVSQGILYSKEHHD
;
A
#
# COMPACT_ATOMS: atom_id res chain seq x y z
N MET A 1 14.15 4.24 1.60
CA MET A 1 13.65 3.72 0.32
C MET A 1 14.20 4.51 -0.88
N LEU A 2 13.81 5.77 -1.10
CA LEU A 2 14.22 6.52 -2.31
C LEU A 2 15.74 6.64 -2.52
N ARG A 3 16.52 6.93 -1.47
CA ARG A 3 17.99 6.94 -1.56
C ARG A 3 18.59 5.59 -1.98
N LYS A 4 17.96 4.48 -1.57
CA LYS A 4 18.37 3.12 -1.97
C LYS A 4 18.05 2.90 -3.45
N MET A 5 16.86 3.33 -3.87
CA MET A 5 16.44 3.22 -5.27
C MET A 5 17.35 4.02 -6.20
N ASP A 6 17.72 5.24 -5.81
CA ASP A 6 18.66 6.09 -6.54
C ASP A 6 20.06 5.46 -6.64
N ALA A 7 20.59 4.98 -5.51
CA ALA A 7 21.90 4.32 -5.47
C ALA A 7 21.96 3.03 -6.30
N GLU A 8 20.87 2.27 -6.37
CA GLU A 8 20.80 0.97 -7.06
C GLU A 8 20.25 1.08 -8.50
N GLY A 9 19.83 2.27 -8.95
CA GLY A 9 19.19 2.50 -10.25
C GLY A 9 17.83 1.81 -10.39
N ILE A 10 17.09 1.69 -9.30
CA ILE A 10 15.73 1.13 -9.27
C ILE A 10 14.73 2.22 -9.65
N ILE A 11 13.88 1.94 -10.64
CA ILE A 11 12.88 2.89 -11.13
C ILE A 11 11.45 2.53 -10.71
N LYS A 12 11.20 1.28 -10.31
CA LYS A 12 9.87 0.79 -9.94
C LYS A 12 9.90 0.04 -8.61
N ALA A 13 8.93 0.34 -7.76
CA ALA A 13 8.70 -0.35 -6.49
C ALA A 13 7.24 -0.78 -6.43
N VAL A 14 6.98 -2.08 -6.47
CA VAL A 14 5.62 -2.65 -6.44
C VAL A 14 5.47 -3.48 -5.17
N GLN A 15 4.30 -3.43 -4.55
CA GLN A 15 4.03 -4.35 -3.44
C GLN A 15 3.97 -5.79 -3.97
N LYS A 16 4.62 -6.71 -3.27
CA LYS A 16 4.49 -8.14 -3.53
C LYS A 16 3.14 -8.61 -3.01
N PHE A 17 2.20 -8.85 -3.91
CA PHE A 17 0.97 -9.57 -3.60
C PHE A 17 1.16 -11.04 -3.90
N ASP A 18 0.80 -11.89 -2.95
CA ASP A 18 0.62 -13.31 -3.20
C ASP A 18 -0.83 -13.50 -3.66
N TYR A 19 -1.04 -13.48 -4.98
CA TYR A 19 -2.37 -13.58 -5.58
C TYR A 19 -3.03 -14.94 -5.29
N ASP A 20 -2.24 -16.00 -5.07
CA ASP A 20 -2.74 -17.33 -4.72
C ASP A 20 -3.18 -17.43 -3.25
N ALA A 21 -2.70 -16.54 -2.39
CA ALA A 21 -2.99 -16.57 -0.95
C ALA A 21 -4.37 -16.00 -0.56
N GLY A 22 -5.22 -15.62 -1.52
CA GLY A 22 -6.60 -15.21 -1.29
C GLY A 22 -6.72 -13.98 -0.37
N ILE A 23 -6.05 -12.89 -0.74
CA ILE A 23 -6.12 -11.62 0.00
C ILE A 23 -7.57 -11.11 -0.02
N LYS A 24 -8.09 -10.76 1.17
CA LYS A 24 -9.41 -10.17 1.29
C LYS A 24 -9.33 -8.68 0.97
N ASP A 25 -10.11 -8.25 -0.01
CA ASP A 25 -10.33 -6.83 -0.26
C ASP A 25 -11.06 -6.24 0.96
N LEU A 26 -10.42 -5.26 1.60
CA LEU A 26 -10.95 -4.50 2.72
C LEU A 26 -11.13 -3.04 2.30
N PRO A 27 -12.18 -2.37 2.78
CA PRO A 27 -12.35 -0.95 2.54
C PRO A 27 -11.17 -0.18 3.16
N VAL A 28 -10.67 0.83 2.44
CA VAL A 28 -9.53 1.65 2.88
C VAL A 28 -9.75 2.27 4.25
N LEU A 29 -11.00 2.63 4.56
CA LEU A 29 -11.43 3.23 5.82
C LEU A 29 -12.68 2.50 6.32
N ASP A 30 -12.72 2.18 7.61
CA ASP A 30 -13.91 1.64 8.28
C ASP A 30 -14.91 2.75 8.62
N LEU A 31 -15.46 3.38 7.57
CA LEU A 31 -16.39 4.51 7.66
C LEU A 31 -17.70 4.19 6.94
N LYS A 32 -18.83 4.36 7.63
CA LYS A 32 -20.19 4.12 7.09
C LYS A 32 -20.77 5.29 6.29
N SER A 33 -19.92 6.19 5.79
CA SER A 33 -20.41 7.37 5.08
C SER A 33 -20.77 7.03 3.63
N THR A 34 -21.87 7.60 3.13
CA THR A 34 -22.34 7.38 1.75
C THR A 34 -21.32 7.81 0.70
N TYR A 35 -20.42 8.74 1.06
CA TYR A 35 -19.32 9.17 0.20
C TYR A 35 -18.33 8.04 -0.07
N ILE A 36 -17.91 7.32 0.97
CA ILE A 36 -16.98 6.20 0.86
C ILE A 36 -17.60 5.05 0.06
N THR A 37 -18.88 4.75 0.27
CA THR A 37 -19.58 3.71 -0.49
C THR A 37 -19.70 4.04 -1.98
N ARG A 38 -19.84 5.34 -2.35
CA ARG A 38 -19.87 5.75 -3.76
C ARG A 38 -18.50 5.75 -4.41
N ALA A 39 -17.46 6.09 -3.65
CA ALA A 39 -16.08 6.18 -4.13
C ALA A 39 -15.34 4.82 -4.09
N GLU A 40 -16.01 3.74 -3.67
CA GLU A 40 -15.38 2.42 -3.50
C GLU A 40 -14.73 1.88 -4.79
N SER A 41 -15.25 2.24 -5.97
CA SER A 41 -14.65 1.92 -7.27
C SER A 41 -13.42 2.74 -7.63
N ASP A 42 -13.29 3.93 -7.04
CA ASP A 42 -12.30 4.94 -7.44
C ASP A 42 -11.10 4.98 -6.50
N ILE A 43 -11.21 4.31 -5.34
CA ILE A 43 -10.14 4.21 -4.35
C ILE A 43 -9.32 2.93 -4.55
N PRO A 44 -8.00 2.96 -4.23
CA PRO A 44 -7.18 1.76 -4.29
C PRO A 44 -7.69 0.72 -3.30
N LYS A 45 -7.61 -0.56 -3.68
CA LYS A 45 -7.97 -1.68 -2.81
C LYS A 45 -6.95 -1.83 -1.69
N CYS A 46 -7.43 -2.05 -0.47
CA CYS A 46 -6.60 -2.45 0.67
C CYS A 46 -6.76 -3.95 0.94
N GLY A 47 -5.70 -4.57 1.42
CA GLY A 47 -5.68 -5.99 1.77
C GLY A 47 -5.74 -6.22 3.27
N ASP A 48 -5.88 -7.49 3.66
CA ASP A 48 -5.76 -7.95 5.05
C ASP A 48 -4.31 -8.04 5.54
N ARG A 49 -3.32 -7.91 4.64
CA ARG A 49 -1.88 -8.06 4.91
C ARG A 49 -1.02 -7.19 3.99
N GLY A 50 0.20 -6.86 4.41
CA GLY A 50 1.16 -6.06 3.65
C GLY A 50 1.21 -4.58 4.08
N ASN A 51 1.79 -3.71 3.26
CA ASN A 51 1.93 -2.27 3.58
C ASN A 51 0.66 -1.47 3.24
N TRP A 52 -0.30 -2.06 2.54
CA TRP A 52 -1.56 -1.43 2.16
C TRP A 52 -2.71 -1.95 3.02
N LEU A 53 -2.54 -1.85 4.34
CA LEU A 53 -3.59 -2.17 5.31
C LEU A 53 -4.65 -1.05 5.36
N PRO A 54 -5.90 -1.39 5.73
CA PRO A 54 -6.92 -0.38 5.98
C PRO A 54 -6.48 0.57 7.11
N ARG A 55 -6.82 1.84 6.93
CA ARG A 55 -6.43 2.94 7.81
C ARG A 55 -7.25 2.87 9.09
N LYS A 56 -6.56 2.87 10.24
CA LYS A 56 -7.21 2.72 11.56
C LYS A 56 -7.62 4.07 12.14
N SER A 57 -6.68 5.00 12.20
CA SER A 57 -6.89 6.34 12.75
C SER A 57 -5.77 7.27 12.34
N TYR A 58 -6.04 8.57 12.32
CA TYR A 58 -5.04 9.58 11.97
C TYR A 58 -3.77 9.52 12.84
N LEU A 59 -3.91 9.27 14.14
CA LEU A 59 -2.77 9.18 15.05
C LEU A 59 -1.90 7.96 14.74
N TRP A 60 -2.54 6.84 14.39
CA TRP A 60 -1.84 5.64 13.96
C TRP A 60 -1.11 5.87 12.64
N ASP A 61 -1.80 6.49 11.67
CA ASP A 61 -1.21 6.87 10.38
C ASP A 61 0.03 7.75 10.56
N PHE A 62 -0.01 8.71 11.50
CA PHE A 62 1.15 9.56 11.79
C PHE A 62 2.33 8.78 12.38
N TRP A 63 2.05 7.88 13.33
CA TRP A 63 3.06 7.01 13.92
C TRP A 63 3.70 6.09 12.86
N GLU A 64 2.88 5.47 12.02
CA GLU A 64 3.33 4.58 10.95
C GLU A 64 4.07 5.35 9.85
N ALA A 65 3.65 6.56 9.50
CA ALA A 65 4.39 7.40 8.55
C ALA A 65 5.77 7.82 9.07
N LYS A 66 5.91 7.99 10.39
CA LYS A 66 7.16 8.44 11.00
C LYS A 66 8.13 7.30 11.32
N TYR A 67 7.61 6.15 11.75
CA TYR A 67 8.42 5.04 12.28
C TYR A 67 8.20 3.70 11.57
N GLY A 68 7.22 3.61 10.67
CA GLY A 68 6.96 2.40 9.90
C GLY A 68 8.01 2.15 8.83
N ASP A 69 8.27 0.88 8.57
CA ASP A 69 9.19 0.45 7.51
C ASP A 69 8.43 0.16 6.23
N VAL A 70 8.49 1.11 5.29
CA VAL A 70 7.88 0.97 3.96
C VAL A 70 8.66 0.03 3.04
N SER A 71 9.87 -0.39 3.39
CA SER A 71 10.73 -1.20 2.52
C SER A 71 10.40 -2.70 2.56
N GLN A 72 9.67 -3.14 3.58
CA GLN A 72 9.21 -4.52 3.72
C GLN A 72 8.20 -4.88 2.63
N GLY A 73 8.24 -6.10 2.09
CA GLY A 73 7.22 -6.57 1.14
C GLY A 73 7.16 -5.85 -0.21
N ILE A 74 8.16 -5.03 -0.56
CA ILE A 74 8.28 -4.35 -1.85
C ILE A 74 9.24 -5.12 -2.77
N LEU A 75 8.81 -5.33 -4.02
CA LEU A 75 9.65 -5.75 -5.12
C LEU A 75 10.18 -4.52 -5.86
N TYR A 76 11.51 -4.47 -5.98
CA TYR A 76 12.21 -3.42 -6.70
C TYR A 76 12.58 -3.94 -8.09
N SER A 77 12.21 -3.19 -9.13
CA SER A 77 12.56 -3.50 -10.52
C SER A 77 13.27 -2.32 -11.19
N LYS A 78 14.19 -2.66 -12.09
CA LYS A 78 14.96 -1.72 -12.91
C LYS A 78 14.37 -1.55 -14.31
N GLU A 79 13.33 -2.28 -14.66
CA GLU A 79 12.76 -2.33 -16.00
C GLU A 79 11.69 -1.24 -16.21
N HIS A 80 11.80 -0.52 -17.34
CA HIS A 80 10.80 0.41 -17.83
C HIS A 80 9.89 -0.40 -18.76
N HIS A 81 8.72 -0.82 -18.28
CA HIS A 81 7.75 -1.50 -19.13
C HIS A 81 6.85 -0.43 -19.75
N ASP A 82 6.97 -0.25 -21.07
CA ASP A 82 6.05 0.53 -21.91
C ASP A 82 4.67 -0.13 -22.00
#